data_AF-W1XZJ9-F1
#
_entry.id   AF-W1XZJ9-F1
#
_cell.length_a   1.000
_cell.length_b   1.000
_cell.length_c   1.000
_cell.angle_alpha   90.00
_cell.angle_beta   90.00
_cell.angle_gamma   90.00
#
_symmetry.space_group_name_H-M   'P 1'
#
loop_
_entity.id
_entity.type
_entity.pdbx_description
1 polymer ?
#
loop_
_entity_poly.entity_id
_entity_poly.type
_entity_poly.pdbx_seq_one_letter_code
_entity_poly.pdbx_strand_id
1 'polypeptide(L)'
;PWRLRNNSTWSRSSGQTAEWKNLSSYLQRAVIPLKGELTVGDDYTAGDFFDSVSFRGVQLASDDNMLPDSLEGFAPVVRGIAKSNAQITIKQNGYTIYQTYVSPGAFEISDLYSTSSSGD
;
A
#
# COMPACT_ATOMS: atom_id res chain seq x y z
N PRO A 1 -2.18 15.58 -7.20
CA PRO A 1 -3.36 16.44 -7.47
C PRO A 1 -4.29 16.43 -6.26
N TRP A 2 -5.12 17.45 -6.08
CA TRP A 2 -6.14 17.47 -5.02
C TRP A 2 -7.40 16.71 -5.44
N ARG A 3 -7.96 15.91 -4.54
CA ARG A 3 -9.17 15.11 -4.74
C ARG A 3 -10.15 15.43 -3.62
N LEU A 4 -11.27 16.07 -3.94
CA LEU A 4 -12.34 16.35 -2.98
C LEU A 4 -13.35 15.21 -3.01
N ARG A 5 -13.74 14.70 -1.84
CA ARG A 5 -14.76 13.66 -1.68
C ARG A 5 -15.80 14.09 -0.65
N ASN A 6 -17.06 13.83 -0.96
CA ASN A 6 -18.20 14.07 -0.08
C ASN A 6 -19.15 12.89 -0.19
N ASN A 7 -19.54 12.33 0.95
CA ASN A 7 -20.56 11.30 1.04
C ASN A 7 -21.72 11.83 1.87
N SER A 8 -22.91 11.87 1.29
CA SER A 8 -24.12 12.36 1.92
C SER A 8 -25.29 11.48 1.52
N THR A 9 -26.17 11.19 2.48
CA THR A 9 -27.39 10.41 2.24
C THR A 9 -28.60 11.29 2.49
N TRP A 10 -29.59 11.14 1.61
CA TRP A 10 -30.91 11.72 1.78
C TRP A 10 -31.91 10.61 2.03
N SER A 11 -32.77 10.77 3.03
CA SER A 11 -33.84 9.83 3.32
C SER A 11 -35.15 10.57 3.57
N ARG A 12 -36.25 9.96 3.14
CA ARG A 12 -37.60 10.47 3.40
C ARG A 12 -38.53 9.29 3.63
N SER A 13 -39.18 9.29 4.78
CA SER A 13 -40.23 8.31 5.10
C SER A 13 -41.61 8.96 5.04
N SER A 14 -42.65 8.18 4.73
CA SER A 14 -44.03 8.67 4.67
C SER A 14 -44.47 9.15 6.06
N GLY A 15 -44.89 10.41 6.15
CA GLY A 15 -45.25 11.05 7.42
C GLY A 15 -44.09 11.68 8.20
N GLN A 16 -42.85 11.61 7.70
CA GLN A 16 -41.69 12.27 8.30
C GLN A 16 -41.09 13.34 7.38
N THR A 17 -40.44 14.33 7.99
CA THR A 17 -39.64 15.34 7.28
C THR A 17 -38.46 14.66 6.61
N ALA A 18 -38.16 15.06 5.36
CA ALA A 18 -36.99 14.56 4.67
C ALA A 18 -35.72 15.00 5.39
N GLU A 19 -34.78 14.09 5.63
CA GLU A 19 -33.53 14.36 6.32
C GLU A 19 -32.35 14.25 5.34
N TRP A 20 -31.44 15.23 5.43
CA TRP A 20 -30.17 15.19 4.73
C TRP A 20 -29.05 14.98 5.76
N LYS A 21 -28.30 13.89 5.62
CA LYS A 21 -27.21 13.54 6.53
C LYS A 21 -25.89 13.50 5.76
N ASN A 22 -24.96 14.38 6.14
CA ASN A 22 -23.58 14.29 5.66
C ASN A 22 -22.84 13.22 6.47
N LEU A 23 -22.27 12.24 5.78
CA LEU A 23 -21.54 11.13 6.41
C LEU A 23 -20.06 11.46 6.55
N SER A 24 -19.45 11.98 5.48
CA SER A 24 -18.02 12.33 5.47
C SER A 24 -17.71 13.37 4.40
N SER A 25 -16.84 14.31 4.71
CA SER A 25 -16.29 15.26 3.74
C SER A 25 -14.80 15.45 3.96
N TYR A 26 -13.99 15.21 2.93
CA TYR A 26 -12.55 15.34 3.03
C TYR A 26 -11.89 15.65 1.70
N LEU A 27 -10.71 16.24 1.80
CA LEU A 27 -9.84 16.60 0.70
C LEU A 27 -8.53 15.82 0.85
N GLN A 28 -8.13 15.10 -0.18
CA GLN A 28 -6.92 14.29 -0.16
C GLN A 28 -5.96 14.64 -1.30
N ARG A 29 -4.66 14.44 -1.09
CA ARG A 29 -3.62 14.66 -2.09
C ARG A 29 -2.42 13.75 -1.84
N ALA A 30 -2.01 13.04 -2.89
CA ALA A 30 -0.73 12.33 -2.91
C ALA A 30 0.46 13.30 -2.79
N VAL A 31 1.39 12.97 -1.88
CA VAL A 31 2.65 13.65 -1.60
C VAL A 31 3.79 12.73 -2.08
N ILE A 32 4.07 12.79 -3.38
CA ILE A 32 5.01 11.90 -4.07
C ILE A 32 6.39 11.78 -3.40
N PRO A 33 7.04 12.88 -2.95
CA PRO A 33 8.36 12.77 -2.31
C PRO A 33 8.37 11.96 -1.01
N LEU A 34 7.22 11.83 -0.35
CA LEU A 34 7.07 11.10 0.91
C LEU A 34 6.45 9.71 0.73
N LYS A 35 6.10 9.33 -0.52
CA LYS A 35 5.35 8.09 -0.80
C LYS A 35 4.11 7.95 0.10
N GLY A 36 3.38 9.05 0.26
CA GLY A 36 2.25 9.12 1.19
C GLY A 36 1.10 9.98 0.69
N GLU A 37 -0.01 9.92 1.41
CA GLU A 37 -1.23 10.69 1.17
C GLU A 37 -1.50 11.66 2.34
N LEU A 38 -1.75 12.92 1.98
CA LEU A 38 -2.26 13.94 2.89
C LEU A 38 -3.78 14.00 2.79
N THR A 39 -4.48 13.78 3.90
CA THR A 39 -5.93 13.93 4.02
C THR A 39 -6.29 15.06 5.00
N VAL A 40 -7.27 15.87 4.64
CA VAL A 40 -7.81 16.97 5.45
C VAL A 40 -9.33 16.87 5.45
N GLY A 41 -9.94 16.72 6.63
CA GLY A 41 -11.39 16.57 6.80
C GLY A 41 -11.74 15.37 7.67
N ASP A 42 -12.87 14.74 7.36
CA ASP A 42 -13.33 13.52 8.03
C ASP A 42 -12.56 12.30 7.53
N ASP A 43 -11.87 11.60 8.43
CA ASP A 43 -11.13 10.37 8.11
C ASP A 43 -11.06 9.42 9.32
N TYR A 44 -10.39 8.28 9.16
CA TYR A 44 -10.18 7.27 10.21
C TYR A 44 -8.71 6.87 10.32
N THR A 45 -8.27 6.50 11.52
CA THR A 45 -6.90 6.02 11.72
C THR A 45 -6.74 4.57 11.25
N ALA A 46 -5.53 4.21 10.84
CA ALA A 46 -5.19 2.81 10.56
C ALA A 46 -5.37 1.95 11.82
N GLY A 47 -5.82 0.70 11.61
CA GLY A 47 -6.12 -0.25 12.68
C GLY A 47 -4.98 -1.21 13.03
N ASP A 48 -3.76 -0.94 12.54
CA ASP A 48 -2.68 -1.95 12.54
C ASP A 48 -2.09 -2.21 13.94
N PHE A 49 -2.02 -1.17 14.77
CA PHE A 49 -1.45 -1.24 16.13
C PHE A 49 -2.45 -0.87 17.22
N PHE A 50 -3.47 -0.08 16.88
CA PHE A 50 -4.49 0.42 17.79
C PHE A 50 -5.86 0.32 17.12
N ASP A 51 -6.92 0.38 17.92
CA ASP A 51 -8.27 0.45 17.38
C ASP A 51 -8.43 1.68 16.48
N SER A 52 -9.08 1.49 15.34
CA SER A 52 -9.37 2.58 14.41
C SER A 52 -10.35 3.57 15.05
N VAL A 53 -9.99 4.85 15.03
CA VAL A 53 -10.84 5.94 15.50
C VAL A 53 -11.17 6.87 14.35
N SER A 54 -12.43 7.30 14.26
CA SER A 54 -12.84 8.36 13.34
C SER A 54 -12.50 9.73 13.91
N PHE A 55 -12.05 10.63 13.05
CA PHE A 55 -11.68 11.98 13.45
C PHE A 55 -11.95 12.98 12.33
N ARG A 56 -11.97 14.26 12.70
CA ARG A 56 -11.96 15.39 11.76
C ARG A 56 -10.68 16.18 11.98
N GLY A 57 -9.78 16.17 11.01
CA GLY A 57 -8.47 16.78 11.18
C GLY A 57 -7.59 16.68 9.95
N VAL A 58 -6.29 16.53 10.19
CA VAL A 58 -5.26 16.38 9.15
C VAL A 58 -4.49 15.09 9.43
N GLN A 59 -4.29 14.29 8.41
CA GLN A 59 -3.48 13.08 8.46
C GLN A 59 -2.50 13.06 7.30
N LEU A 60 -1.27 12.65 7.58
CA LEU A 60 -0.27 12.31 6.58
C LEU A 60 0.15 10.88 6.85
N ALA A 61 -0.20 9.97 5.94
CA ALA A 61 0.08 8.55 6.06
C ALA A 61 0.88 8.06 4.85
N SER A 62 1.72 7.05 5.04
CA SER A 62 2.35 6.33 3.94
C SER A 62 1.28 5.61 3.10
N ASP A 63 1.47 5.55 1.80
CA ASP A 63 0.57 4.82 0.88
C ASP A 63 1.39 3.74 0.16
N ASP A 64 1.14 2.48 0.51
CA ASP A 64 1.85 1.34 -0.04
C ASP A 64 1.59 1.17 -1.54
N ASN A 65 0.46 1.66 -2.07
CA ASN A 65 0.18 1.67 -3.52
C ASN A 65 1.11 2.61 -4.30
N MET A 66 1.94 3.40 -3.60
CA MET A 66 2.99 4.23 -4.20
C MET A 66 4.35 3.51 -4.24
N LEU A 67 4.46 2.30 -3.68
CA LEU A 67 5.62 1.44 -3.84
C LEU A 67 5.56 0.74 -5.21
N PRO A 68 6.71 0.43 -5.82
CA PRO A 68 6.76 -0.52 -6.92
C PRO A 68 6.16 -1.86 -6.50
N ASP A 69 5.47 -2.56 -7.40
CA ASP A 69 4.85 -3.87 -7.17
C ASP A 69 5.81 -4.93 -6.58
N SER A 70 7.12 -4.82 -6.86
CA SER A 70 8.14 -5.69 -6.29
C SER A 70 8.48 -5.43 -4.81
N LEU A 71 7.99 -4.32 -4.26
CA LEU A 71 8.11 -3.91 -2.86
C LEU A 71 6.74 -3.88 -2.15
N GLU A 72 5.65 -4.16 -2.88
CA GLU A 72 4.32 -4.32 -2.29
C GLU A 72 4.24 -5.69 -1.59
N GLY A 73 4.11 -5.69 -0.26
CA GLY A 73 4.08 -6.91 0.56
C GLY A 73 5.45 -7.40 1.02
N PHE A 74 5.47 -8.56 1.70
CA PHE A 74 6.71 -9.13 2.23
C PHE A 74 7.27 -10.16 1.26
N ALA A 75 8.44 -9.86 0.69
CA ALA A 75 9.28 -10.84 0.02
C ALA A 75 10.61 -10.99 0.77
N PRO A 76 11.13 -12.23 0.92
CA PRO A 76 12.39 -12.45 1.61
C PRO A 76 13.56 -11.81 0.83
N VAL A 77 14.51 -11.24 1.56
CA VAL A 77 15.74 -10.71 0.97
C VAL A 77 16.74 -11.85 0.77
N VAL A 78 17.15 -12.12 -0.47
CA VAL A 78 18.12 -13.17 -0.80
C VAL A 78 19.52 -12.56 -0.86
N ARG A 79 20.42 -13.05 -0.01
CA ARG A 79 21.82 -12.62 0.08
C ARG A 79 22.77 -13.75 -0.24
N GLY A 80 23.89 -13.45 -0.90
CA GLY A 80 24.91 -14.43 -1.21
C GLY A 80 26.20 -13.81 -1.72
N ILE A 81 27.17 -14.66 -2.05
CA ILE A 81 28.46 -14.25 -2.62
C ILE A 81 28.69 -15.06 -3.90
N ALA A 82 28.80 -14.36 -5.03
CA ALA A 82 29.16 -14.95 -6.31
C ALA A 82 30.69 -14.95 -6.46
N LYS A 83 31.29 -16.13 -6.72
CA LYS A 83 32.74 -16.26 -6.93
C LYS A 83 33.19 -15.75 -8.30
N SER A 84 32.28 -15.64 -9.26
CA SER A 84 32.49 -15.17 -10.63
C SER A 84 31.24 -14.46 -11.11
N ASN A 85 31.23 -13.99 -12.37
CA ASN A 85 29.97 -13.64 -13.02
C ASN A 85 29.05 -14.85 -12.97
N ALA A 86 27.85 -14.66 -12.43
CA ALA A 86 26.91 -15.73 -12.18
C ALA A 86 25.50 -15.29 -12.57
N GLN A 87 24.72 -16.25 -13.06
CA GLN A 87 23.29 -16.10 -13.24
C GLN A 87 22.59 -16.64 -11.99
N ILE A 88 21.74 -15.83 -11.39
CA ILE A 88 20.90 -16.23 -10.26
C ILE A 88 19.52 -16.54 -10.80
N THR A 89 19.00 -17.72 -10.48
CA THR A 89 17.63 -18.15 -10.80
C THR A 89 16.94 -18.54 -9.50
N ILE A 90 15.85 -17.86 -9.16
CA ILE A 90 15.04 -18.16 -7.98
C ILE A 90 13.77 -18.84 -8.45
N LYS A 91 13.44 -19.97 -7.81
CA LYS A 91 12.28 -20.80 -8.13
C LYS A 91 11.38 -20.98 -6.91
N GLN A 92 10.08 -21.01 -7.15
CA GLN A 92 9.06 -21.32 -6.15
C GLN A 92 8.02 -22.25 -6.79
N ASN A 93 7.64 -23.32 -6.08
CA ASN A 93 6.76 -24.37 -6.61
C ASN A 93 7.19 -24.90 -8.01
N GLY A 94 8.50 -24.99 -8.24
CA GLY A 94 9.08 -25.45 -9.51
C GLY A 94 9.13 -24.40 -10.65
N TYR A 95 8.49 -23.24 -10.50
CA TYR A 95 8.49 -22.17 -11.51
C TYR A 95 9.58 -21.13 -11.23
N THR A 96 10.24 -20.62 -12.28
CA THR A 96 11.19 -19.49 -12.15
C THR A 96 10.42 -18.20 -11.93
N ILE A 97 10.64 -17.58 -10.77
CA ILE A 97 10.00 -16.31 -10.38
C ILE A 97 10.92 -15.10 -10.54
N TYR A 98 12.24 -15.31 -10.58
CA TYR A 98 13.22 -14.25 -10.74
C TYR A 98 14.50 -14.77 -11.40
N GLN A 99 15.08 -13.98 -12.29
CA GLN A 99 16.35 -14.31 -12.94
C GLN A 99 17.15 -13.05 -13.26
N THR A 100 18.39 -12.97 -12.74
CA THR A 100 19.29 -11.83 -12.98
C THR A 100 20.74 -12.28 -13.09
N TYR A 101 21.61 -11.41 -13.62
CA TYR A 101 23.06 -11.61 -13.64
C TYR A 101 23.72 -10.74 -12.59
N VAL A 102 24.67 -11.30 -11.85
CA VAL A 102 25.47 -10.58 -10.86
C VAL A 102 26.95 -10.67 -11.17
N SER A 103 27.67 -9.62 -10.83
CA SER A 103 29.14 -9.57 -10.86
C SER A 103 29.74 -10.41 -9.71
N PRO A 104 31.04 -10.77 -9.78
CA PRO A 104 31.72 -11.41 -8.66
C PRO A 104 31.67 -10.51 -7.42
N GLY A 105 31.31 -11.07 -6.27
CA GLY A 105 31.17 -10.35 -5.02
C GLY A 105 29.88 -10.66 -4.27
N ALA A 106 29.65 -9.92 -3.19
CA ALA A 106 28.40 -10.00 -2.43
C ALA A 106 27.25 -9.40 -3.24
N PHE A 107 26.07 -10.01 -3.19
CA PHE A 107 24.86 -9.52 -3.81
C PHE A 107 23.68 -9.57 -2.83
N GLU A 108 22.70 -8.72 -3.08
CA GLU A 108 21.43 -8.65 -2.37
C GLU A 108 20.30 -8.48 -3.39
N ILE A 109 19.31 -9.36 -3.31
CA ILE A 109 18.08 -9.32 -4.11
C ILE A 109 16.94 -9.02 -3.15
N SER A 110 16.36 -7.83 -3.28
CA SER A 110 15.29 -7.30 -2.42
C SER A 110 14.04 -6.91 -3.21
N ASP A 111 13.98 -7.25 -4.49
CA ASP A 111 12.96 -6.88 -5.48
C ASP A 111 12.18 -8.10 -6.00
N LEU A 112 12.06 -9.13 -5.15
CA LEU A 112 11.20 -10.27 -5.44
C LEU A 112 9.73 -9.85 -5.29
N TYR A 113 8.91 -10.17 -6.28
CA TYR A 113 7.46 -9.96 -6.17
C TYR A 113 6.90 -10.74 -4.98
N SER A 114 6.07 -10.09 -4.18
CA SER A 114 5.36 -10.73 -3.07
C SER A 114 4.40 -11.78 -3.62
N THR A 115 4.73 -13.06 -3.43
CA THR A 115 3.80 -14.14 -3.74
C THR A 115 2.83 -14.28 -2.57
N SER A 116 1.79 -13.47 -2.57
CA SER A 116 0.65 -13.66 -1.69
C SER A 116 0.07 -15.06 -1.96
N SER A 117 0.24 -16.00 -1.01
CA SER A 117 -0.41 -17.31 -1.00
C SER A 117 0.06 -18.35 -2.02
N SER A 118 1.25 -18.93 -1.83
CA SER A 118 1.48 -20.36 -2.12
C SER A 118 2.65 -20.89 -1.29
N GLY A 119 2.35 -21.90 -0.47
CA GLY A 119 3.22 -22.48 0.55
C GLY A 119 4.48 -23.18 0.02
N ASP A 120 5.23 -23.71 1.00
CA ASP A 120 6.52 -24.41 0.94
C ASP A 120 6.95 -25.00 -0.41
#